data_AF-R9GW42-F1
#
_entry.id   AF-R9GW42-F1
#
_cell.length_a   1.000
_cell.length_b   1.000
_cell.length_c   1.000
_cell.angle_alpha   90.00
_cell.angle_beta   90.00
_cell.angle_gamma   90.00
#
_symmetry.space_group_name_H-M   'P 1'
#
loop_
_entity.id
_entity.type
_entity.pdbx_description
1 polymer ?
#
loop_
_entity_poly.entity_id
_entity_poly.type
_entity_poly.pdbx_seq_one_letter_code
_entity_poly.pdbx_strand_id
1 'polypeptide(L)'
;MQESGQKLKDPVKMATGKIKLGFVLLSAGMFKETFDSLNTIQVNILPDSTKKDFYYLNAHAYYDLADFDKDKFYTPLYNKRADKFIDSALALSDPESYEYQYNNGLKLIKSGKNDLGAVYLKKLIDHYPLNDHQIAVTYSTLSDIYIRKNNPDKAIDLLLQAAEADISASTKEAAAMLNLAMLLYQKGDIKNAYAFINQAMNDATYYGSRHRKVQVSNALMLIAGGKVNSVEQESRNLIIFVVLLTLLVVVVVLFVIIISRQLGRLKKADKIILETNRSLEDTIHQLNEAEKIKEQYIGYFFNLISEYITKLDRFKKSVSNKLITKKFDDIQKLVSNINLKDERDELFLNFDKAFLTLFPNFVETYNSFFEPEHQVKLRPGQLMNTDMRIFALIRLGITENEKISSILEYSMNTIYNYKARIKNKSMIANEEFEKAILS
;
A
#
# COMPACT_ATOMS: atom_id res chain seq x y z
N MET A 1 12.61 -75.19 4.50
CA MET A 1 13.67 -75.79 5.36
C MET A 1 13.09 -76.66 6.46
N GLN A 2 12.17 -76.19 7.31
CA GLN A 2 11.55 -77.04 8.34
C GLN A 2 10.76 -78.22 7.74
N GLU A 3 9.91 -77.98 6.75
CA GLU A 3 9.19 -79.05 6.04
C GLU A 3 10.13 -80.04 5.34
N SER A 4 11.22 -79.53 4.75
CA SER A 4 12.26 -80.36 4.14
C SER A 4 13.00 -81.21 5.19
N GLY A 5 13.28 -80.66 6.38
CA GLY A 5 13.90 -81.37 7.50
C GLY A 5 12.99 -82.43 8.11
N GLN A 6 11.68 -82.16 8.22
CA GLN A 6 10.68 -83.15 8.64
C GLN A 6 10.58 -84.30 7.63
N LYS A 7 10.53 -83.99 6.33
CA LYS A 7 10.53 -85.00 5.25
C LYS A 7 11.82 -85.84 5.22
N LEU A 8 12.96 -85.25 5.61
CA LEU A 8 14.28 -85.91 5.64
C LEU A 8 14.65 -86.52 7.00
N LYS A 9 13.82 -86.36 8.05
CA LYS A 9 14.09 -86.77 9.44
C LYS A 9 15.46 -86.29 9.97
N ASP A 10 15.92 -85.13 9.53
CA ASP A 10 17.22 -84.57 9.93
C ASP A 10 17.01 -83.57 11.08
N PRO A 11 17.35 -83.96 12.34
CA PRO A 11 17.07 -83.15 13.51
C PRO A 11 17.88 -81.85 13.53
N VAL A 12 19.07 -81.82 12.91
CA VAL A 12 19.88 -80.61 12.80
C VAL A 12 19.22 -79.62 11.85
N LYS A 13 18.79 -80.07 10.66
CA LYS A 13 18.08 -79.18 9.70
C LYS A 13 16.76 -78.66 10.26
N MET A 14 16.04 -79.46 11.04
CA MET A 14 14.83 -79.01 11.73
C MET A 14 15.15 -77.90 12.74
N ALA A 15 16.19 -78.07 13.55
CA ALA A 15 16.63 -77.08 14.51
C ALA A 15 17.15 -75.80 13.83
N THR A 16 17.98 -75.90 12.78
CA THR A 16 18.40 -74.74 11.96
C THR A 16 17.20 -74.00 11.37
N GLY A 17 16.18 -74.73 10.91
CA GLY A 17 14.93 -74.13 10.44
C GLY A 17 14.20 -73.36 11.53
N LYS A 18 14.18 -73.86 12.77
CA LYS A 18 13.60 -73.16 13.93
C LYS A 18 14.39 -71.92 14.35
N ILE A 19 15.72 -71.96 14.28
CA ILE A 19 16.58 -70.78 14.51
C ILE A 19 16.24 -69.68 13.49
N LYS A 20 16.18 -70.02 12.19
CA LYS A 20 15.83 -69.06 11.14
C LYS A 20 14.42 -68.52 11.29
N LEU A 21 13.45 -69.36 11.67
CA LEU A 21 12.10 -68.90 11.99
C LEU A 21 12.10 -67.95 13.20
N GLY A 22 12.86 -68.28 14.24
CA GLY A 22 13.03 -67.44 15.43
C GLY A 22 13.57 -66.05 15.07
N PHE A 23 14.54 -65.97 14.16
CA PHE A 23 15.04 -64.68 13.65
C PHE A 23 13.93 -63.86 12.98
N VAL A 24 13.14 -64.46 12.09
CA VAL A 24 12.02 -63.76 11.42
C VAL A 24 10.96 -63.29 12.43
N LEU A 25 10.62 -64.14 13.41
CA LEU A 25 9.67 -63.79 14.47
C LEU A 25 10.21 -62.64 15.34
N LEU A 26 11.49 -62.67 15.70
CA LEU A 26 12.13 -61.62 16.49
C LEU A 26 12.09 -60.28 15.75
N SER A 27 12.50 -60.25 14.48
CA SER A 27 12.47 -59.02 13.67
C SER A 27 11.05 -58.44 13.50
N ALA A 28 10.02 -59.29 13.52
CA ALA A 28 8.62 -58.86 13.52
C ALA A 28 8.14 -58.33 14.89
N GLY A 29 8.92 -58.51 15.96
CA GLY A 29 8.58 -58.16 17.35
C GLY A 29 7.78 -59.23 18.10
N MET A 30 7.76 -60.48 17.62
CA MET A 30 7.04 -61.60 18.22
C MET A 30 7.93 -62.33 19.24
N PHE A 31 8.24 -61.64 20.35
CA PHE A 31 9.20 -62.12 21.35
C PHE A 31 8.79 -63.47 21.97
N LYS A 32 7.51 -63.62 22.34
CA LYS A 32 7.03 -64.87 22.95
C LYS A 32 7.17 -66.04 21.98
N GLU A 33 6.69 -65.89 20.76
CA GLU A 33 6.75 -66.93 19.72
C GLU A 33 8.19 -67.27 19.34
N THR A 34 9.09 -66.28 19.40
CA THR A 34 10.54 -66.49 19.25
C THR A 34 11.05 -67.43 20.33
N PHE A 35 10.79 -67.14 21.60
CA PHE A 35 11.23 -68.01 22.71
C PHE A 35 10.55 -69.38 22.68
N ASP A 36 9.24 -69.45 22.38
CA ASP A 36 8.51 -70.71 22.26
C ASP A 36 9.12 -71.60 21.16
N SER A 37 9.53 -71.01 20.02
CA SER A 37 10.24 -71.74 18.96
C SER A 37 11.62 -72.22 19.42
N LEU A 38 12.44 -71.33 19.99
CA LEU A 38 13.82 -71.61 20.36
C LEU A 38 13.94 -72.61 21.53
N ASN A 39 13.04 -72.56 22.50
CA ASN A 39 13.04 -73.46 23.67
C ASN A 39 12.79 -74.93 23.30
N THR A 40 12.29 -75.22 22.10
CA THR A 40 12.07 -76.59 21.61
C THR A 40 13.30 -77.20 20.94
N ILE A 41 14.41 -76.47 20.86
CA ILE A 41 15.64 -76.91 20.20
C ILE A 41 16.52 -77.68 21.19
N GLN A 42 16.93 -78.88 20.80
CA GLN A 42 17.95 -79.64 21.52
C GLN A 42 19.33 -79.13 21.09
N VAL A 43 20.00 -78.36 21.95
CA VAL A 43 21.25 -77.67 21.59
C VAL A 43 22.44 -78.63 21.51
N ASN A 44 22.41 -79.73 22.27
CA ASN A 44 23.46 -80.74 22.33
C ASN A 44 23.70 -81.48 20.99
N ILE A 45 22.68 -81.61 20.14
CA ILE A 45 22.77 -82.26 18.83
C ILE A 45 23.31 -81.35 17.73
N LEU A 46 23.49 -80.05 18.00
CA LEU A 46 23.87 -79.07 16.99
C LEU A 46 25.39 -79.05 16.77
N PRO A 47 25.85 -78.86 15.51
CA PRO A 47 27.21 -78.44 15.24
C PRO A 47 27.51 -77.09 15.89
N ASP A 48 28.78 -76.82 16.21
CA ASP A 48 29.15 -75.61 16.94
C ASP A 48 28.81 -74.31 16.19
N SER A 49 28.87 -74.34 14.85
CA SER A 49 28.40 -73.22 14.02
C SER A 49 26.91 -72.91 14.24
N THR A 50 26.07 -73.93 14.38
CA THR A 50 24.62 -73.76 14.60
C THR A 50 24.31 -73.47 16.07
N LYS A 51 25.10 -73.99 17.02
CA LYS A 51 25.00 -73.59 18.44
C LYS A 51 25.30 -72.11 18.62
N LYS A 52 26.36 -71.63 17.95
CA LYS A 52 26.73 -70.21 17.93
C LYS A 52 25.56 -69.33 17.48
N ASP A 53 24.94 -69.66 16.35
CA ASP A 53 23.79 -68.91 15.83
C ASP A 53 22.58 -68.96 16.78
N PHE A 54 22.32 -70.12 17.39
CA PHE A 54 21.27 -70.27 18.41
C PHE A 54 21.51 -69.37 19.62
N TYR A 55 22.74 -69.32 20.13
CA TYR A 55 23.09 -68.50 21.28
C TYR A 55 23.07 -67.01 20.97
N TYR A 56 23.59 -66.58 19.81
CA TYR A 56 23.47 -65.19 19.37
C TYR A 56 22.00 -64.76 19.27
N LEU A 57 21.15 -65.56 18.63
CA LEU A 57 19.73 -65.23 18.48
C LEU A 57 19.01 -65.12 19.84
N ASN A 58 19.28 -66.02 20.79
CA ASN A 58 18.72 -65.90 22.14
C ASN A 58 19.22 -64.65 22.86
N ALA A 59 20.51 -64.31 22.73
CA ALA A 59 21.05 -63.11 23.35
C ALA A 59 20.39 -61.85 22.79
N HIS A 60 20.28 -61.75 21.47
CA HIS A 60 19.61 -60.64 20.78
C HIS A 60 18.12 -60.56 21.18
N ALA A 61 17.40 -61.68 21.21
CA ALA A 61 16.00 -61.70 21.62
C ALA A 61 15.78 -61.15 23.04
N TYR A 62 16.67 -61.46 23.98
CA TYR A 62 16.59 -60.93 25.34
C TYR A 62 17.03 -59.45 25.43
N TYR A 63 18.04 -59.02 24.68
CA TYR A 63 18.42 -57.61 24.62
C TYR A 63 17.33 -56.74 24.00
N ASP A 64 16.72 -57.19 22.91
CA ASP A 64 15.62 -56.48 22.25
C ASP A 64 14.38 -56.42 23.14
N LEU A 65 14.08 -57.51 23.89
CA LEU A 65 12.99 -57.51 24.87
C LEU A 65 13.26 -56.51 26.01
N ALA A 66 14.50 -56.45 26.50
CA ALA A 66 14.91 -55.43 27.46
C ALA A 66 14.73 -54.00 26.92
N ASP A 67 15.13 -53.76 25.67
CA ASP A 67 14.96 -52.47 25.00
C ASP A 67 13.50 -52.14 24.68
N PHE A 68 12.64 -53.15 24.54
CA PHE A 68 11.21 -52.97 24.32
C PHE A 68 10.48 -52.60 25.62
N ASP A 69 10.72 -53.35 26.70
CA ASP A 69 10.03 -53.15 27.98
C ASP A 69 10.50 -51.88 28.72
N LYS A 70 11.82 -51.59 28.69
CA LYS A 70 12.45 -50.41 29.33
C LYS A 70 12.04 -50.16 30.78
N ASP A 71 11.74 -51.22 31.51
CA ASP A 71 11.28 -51.17 32.89
C ASP A 71 12.44 -51.33 33.90
N LYS A 72 12.24 -50.96 35.16
CA LYS A 72 13.31 -51.05 36.17
C LYS A 72 13.54 -52.46 36.72
N PHE A 73 12.59 -53.38 36.53
CA PHE A 73 12.58 -54.68 37.20
C PHE A 73 12.99 -55.83 36.27
N TYR A 74 12.35 -55.99 35.11
CA TYR A 74 12.58 -57.08 34.17
C TYR A 74 13.76 -56.82 33.23
N THR A 75 13.98 -55.58 32.81
CA THR A 75 15.09 -55.21 31.92
C THR A 75 16.46 -55.68 32.43
N PRO A 76 16.85 -55.50 33.71
CA PRO A 76 18.11 -56.06 34.22
C PRO A 76 18.16 -57.60 34.19
N LEU A 77 17.02 -58.27 34.41
CA LEU A 77 16.93 -59.73 34.37
C LEU A 77 17.12 -60.26 32.95
N TYR A 78 16.52 -59.61 31.95
CA TYR A 78 16.68 -59.97 30.54
C TYR A 78 18.10 -59.71 30.06
N ASN A 79 18.70 -58.56 30.38
CA ASN A 79 20.10 -58.28 30.07
C ASN A 79 21.03 -59.35 30.65
N LYS A 80 20.83 -59.75 31.91
CA LYS A 80 21.62 -60.82 32.54
C LYS A 80 21.44 -62.19 31.86
N ARG A 81 20.26 -62.48 31.31
CA ARG A 81 20.03 -63.70 30.53
C ARG A 81 20.73 -63.62 29.18
N ALA A 82 20.62 -62.48 28.50
CA ALA A 82 21.31 -62.22 27.24
C ALA A 82 22.83 -62.38 27.40
N ASP A 83 23.41 -61.86 28.49
CA ASP A 83 24.85 -61.99 28.77
C ASP A 83 25.32 -63.46 28.88
N LYS A 84 24.50 -64.36 29.43
CA LYS A 84 24.86 -65.78 29.50
C LYS A 84 24.90 -66.44 28.12
N PHE A 85 23.92 -66.07 27.27
CA PHE A 85 23.87 -66.55 25.90
C PHE A 85 25.01 -65.97 25.06
N ILE A 86 25.32 -64.68 25.23
CA ILE A 86 26.42 -64.05 24.51
C ILE A 86 27.77 -64.66 24.89
N ASP A 87 27.99 -64.97 26.18
CA ASP A 87 29.21 -65.67 26.62
C ASP A 87 29.37 -67.04 25.97
N SER A 88 28.26 -67.78 25.85
CA SER A 88 28.25 -69.08 25.19
C SER A 88 28.50 -68.96 23.68
N ALA A 89 27.98 -67.91 23.04
CA ALA A 89 28.23 -67.64 21.63
C ALA A 89 29.68 -67.23 21.36
N LEU A 90 30.22 -66.30 22.15
CA LEU A 90 31.59 -65.80 22.02
C LEU A 90 32.64 -66.90 22.22
N ALA A 91 32.39 -67.85 23.13
CA ALA A 91 33.28 -69.00 23.33
C ALA A 91 33.37 -69.94 22.10
N LEU A 92 32.39 -69.89 21.20
CA LEU A 92 32.34 -70.69 19.96
C LEU A 92 32.68 -69.86 18.70
N SER A 93 33.00 -68.58 18.87
CA SER A 93 33.26 -67.64 17.78
C SER A 93 34.76 -67.41 17.61
N ASP A 94 35.18 -67.15 16.37
CA ASP A 94 36.53 -66.65 16.08
C ASP A 94 36.68 -65.22 16.64
N PRO A 95 37.66 -64.94 17.52
CA PRO A 95 37.90 -63.60 18.05
C PRO A 95 38.10 -62.52 16.99
N GLU A 96 38.57 -62.88 15.79
CA GLU A 96 38.75 -61.94 14.68
C GLU A 96 37.53 -61.85 13.75
N SER A 97 36.43 -62.55 14.05
CA SER A 97 35.18 -62.41 13.28
C SER A 97 34.43 -61.12 13.61
N TYR A 98 33.66 -60.62 12.64
CA TYR A 98 32.75 -59.49 12.84
C TYR A 98 31.78 -59.77 13.99
N GLU A 99 31.17 -60.96 14.01
CA GLU A 99 30.19 -61.36 15.01
C GLU A 99 30.78 -61.32 16.42
N TYR A 100 32.03 -61.76 16.60
CA TYR A 100 32.69 -61.67 17.90
C TYR A 100 32.89 -60.21 18.32
N GLN A 101 33.53 -59.41 17.48
CA GLN A 101 33.88 -58.02 17.79
C GLN A 101 32.63 -57.18 18.09
N TYR A 102 31.59 -57.30 17.25
CA TYR A 102 30.35 -56.55 17.40
C TYR A 102 29.62 -56.95 18.69
N ASN A 103 29.41 -58.26 18.90
CA ASN A 103 28.63 -58.73 20.04
C ASN A 103 29.34 -58.52 21.38
N ASN A 104 30.67 -58.60 21.41
CA ASN A 104 31.43 -58.27 22.61
C ASN A 104 31.34 -56.77 22.93
N GLY A 105 31.41 -55.91 21.90
CA GLY A 105 31.14 -54.48 22.03
C GLY A 105 29.73 -54.20 22.55
N LEU A 106 28.71 -54.85 21.97
CA LEU A 106 27.31 -54.74 22.38
C LEU A 106 27.10 -55.16 23.84
N LYS A 107 27.70 -56.28 24.28
CA LYS A 107 27.65 -56.73 25.67
C LYS A 107 28.17 -55.65 26.64
N LEU A 108 29.30 -55.03 26.30
CA LEU A 108 29.87 -53.93 27.10
C LEU A 108 28.93 -52.73 27.16
N ILE A 109 28.32 -52.35 26.04
CA ILE A 109 27.34 -51.26 25.96
C ILE A 109 26.13 -51.57 26.85
N LYS A 110 25.55 -52.77 26.76
CA LYS A 110 24.41 -53.21 27.57
C LYS A 110 24.74 -53.27 29.07
N SER A 111 26.02 -53.47 29.41
CA SER A 111 26.54 -53.38 30.78
C SER A 111 26.85 -51.95 31.24
N GLY A 112 26.52 -50.93 30.45
CA GLY A 112 26.78 -49.51 30.74
C GLY A 112 28.22 -49.05 30.45
N LYS A 113 29.11 -49.94 29.97
CA LYS A 113 30.51 -49.64 29.66
C LYS A 113 30.66 -49.09 28.24
N ASN A 114 29.95 -48.00 27.95
CA ASN A 114 29.84 -47.40 26.61
C ASN A 114 31.20 -47.11 25.94
N ASP A 115 32.18 -46.60 26.69
CA ASP A 115 33.50 -46.25 26.15
C ASP A 115 34.27 -47.46 25.66
N LEU A 116 34.25 -48.55 26.44
CA LEU A 116 34.90 -49.80 26.06
C LEU A 116 34.18 -50.44 24.86
N GLY A 117 32.85 -50.43 24.85
CA GLY A 117 32.08 -50.92 23.70
C GLY A 117 32.36 -50.13 22.42
N ALA A 118 32.49 -48.80 22.52
CA ALA A 118 32.82 -47.96 21.38
C ALA A 118 34.19 -48.28 20.76
N VAL A 119 35.16 -48.77 21.55
CA VAL A 119 36.46 -49.22 21.01
C VAL A 119 36.28 -50.40 20.06
N TYR A 120 35.45 -51.38 20.40
CA TYR A 120 35.15 -52.52 19.54
C TYR A 120 34.45 -52.09 18.25
N LEU A 121 33.44 -51.21 18.35
CA LEU A 121 32.70 -50.74 17.16
C LEU A 121 33.60 -49.90 16.23
N LYS A 122 34.50 -49.07 16.77
CA LYS A 122 35.47 -48.32 15.96
C LYS A 122 36.50 -49.24 15.30
N LYS A 123 37.00 -50.26 16.03
CA LYS A 123 37.89 -51.27 15.44
C LYS A 123 37.25 -51.91 14.22
N LEU A 124 35.95 -52.26 14.30
CA LEU A 124 35.20 -52.79 13.17
C LEU A 124 35.17 -51.85 11.96
N ILE A 125 34.86 -50.58 12.19
CA ILE A 125 34.77 -49.56 11.12
C ILE A 125 36.14 -49.33 10.47
N ASP A 126 37.21 -49.27 11.27
CA ASP A 126 38.52 -48.84 10.80
C ASP A 126 39.35 -49.98 10.16
N HIS A 127 39.10 -51.25 10.54
CA HIS A 127 40.01 -52.37 10.22
C HIS A 127 39.34 -53.56 9.52
N TYR A 128 38.02 -53.59 9.37
CA TYR A 128 37.33 -54.72 8.74
C TYR A 128 36.58 -54.28 7.47
N PRO A 129 36.58 -55.09 6.41
CA PRO A 129 35.68 -54.91 5.28
C PRO A 129 34.26 -55.29 5.73
N LEU A 130 33.40 -54.29 5.89
CA LEU A 130 32.00 -54.49 6.30
C LEU A 130 31.08 -54.49 5.07
N ASN A 131 30.09 -55.38 5.06
CA ASN A 131 28.98 -55.27 4.12
C ASN A 131 27.96 -54.22 4.58
N ASP A 132 27.05 -53.79 3.69
CA ASP A 132 26.08 -52.73 3.98
C ASP A 132 25.25 -52.98 5.25
N HIS A 133 24.80 -54.21 5.49
CA HIS A 133 24.05 -54.53 6.71
C HIS A 133 24.92 -54.38 7.97
N GLN A 134 26.17 -54.84 7.92
CA GLN A 134 27.12 -54.68 9.02
C GLN A 134 27.47 -53.21 9.27
N ILE A 135 27.57 -52.40 8.21
CA ILE A 135 27.75 -50.95 8.31
C ILE A 135 26.54 -50.33 9.02
N ALA A 136 25.33 -50.61 8.56
CA ALA A 136 24.09 -50.06 9.12
C ALA A 136 23.99 -50.33 10.63
N VAL A 137 24.18 -51.59 11.03
CA VAL A 137 24.10 -52.01 12.43
C VAL A 137 25.21 -51.40 13.28
N THR A 138 26.46 -51.39 12.80
CA THR A 138 27.62 -50.89 13.55
C THR A 138 27.53 -49.37 13.75
N TYR A 139 27.19 -48.62 12.70
CA TYR A 139 27.05 -47.17 12.75
C TYR A 139 25.85 -46.75 13.60
N SER A 140 24.71 -47.42 13.45
CA SER A 140 23.53 -47.16 14.28
C SER A 140 23.84 -47.40 15.76
N THR A 141 24.51 -48.50 16.11
CA THR A 141 24.88 -48.79 17.50
C THR A 141 25.89 -47.78 18.06
N LEU A 142 26.87 -47.35 17.25
CA LEU A 142 27.84 -46.33 17.66
C LEU A 142 27.18 -44.96 17.84
N SER A 143 26.19 -44.63 17.00
CA SER A 143 25.44 -43.36 17.11
C SER A 143 24.74 -43.22 18.46
N ASP A 144 24.14 -44.30 18.98
CA ASP A 144 23.46 -44.33 20.28
C ASP A 144 24.41 -44.00 21.45
N ILE A 145 25.69 -44.40 21.35
CA ILE A 145 26.72 -43.98 22.31
C ILE A 145 26.97 -42.46 22.22
N TYR A 146 27.02 -41.90 21.02
CA TYR A 146 27.20 -40.45 20.82
C TYR A 146 25.99 -39.64 21.26
N ILE A 147 24.77 -40.15 21.08
CA ILE A 147 23.53 -39.57 21.64
C ILE A 147 23.64 -39.51 23.16
N ARG A 148 23.98 -40.63 23.82
CA ARG A 148 24.16 -40.67 25.28
C ARG A 148 25.27 -39.75 25.80
N LYS A 149 26.28 -39.46 24.97
CA LYS A 149 27.36 -38.51 25.27
C LYS A 149 27.02 -37.06 24.99
N ASN A 150 25.77 -36.75 24.62
CA ASN A 150 25.33 -35.42 24.25
C ASN A 150 26.14 -34.82 23.07
N ASN A 151 26.51 -35.66 22.10
CA ASN A 151 27.16 -35.25 20.85
C ASN A 151 26.25 -35.61 19.66
N PRO A 152 25.18 -34.85 19.45
CA PRO A 152 24.16 -35.15 18.44
C PRO A 152 24.69 -35.01 17.01
N ASP A 153 25.66 -34.14 16.75
CA ASP A 153 26.20 -33.92 15.40
C ASP A 153 26.88 -35.18 14.88
N LYS A 154 27.77 -35.76 15.69
CA LYS A 154 28.43 -37.01 15.32
C LYS A 154 27.47 -38.19 15.26
N ALA A 155 26.42 -38.18 16.09
CA ALA A 155 25.36 -39.19 15.99
C ALA A 155 24.57 -39.07 14.68
N ILE A 156 24.24 -37.85 14.24
CA ILE A 156 23.57 -37.59 12.96
C ILE A 156 24.41 -38.08 11.79
N ASP A 157 25.71 -37.76 11.76
CA ASP A 157 26.61 -38.21 10.69
C ASP A 157 26.64 -39.74 10.59
N LEU A 158 26.73 -40.42 11.74
CA LEU A 158 26.71 -41.88 11.80
C LEU A 158 25.36 -42.46 11.37
N LEU A 159 24.25 -41.85 11.79
CA LEU A 159 22.91 -42.31 11.44
C LEU A 159 22.59 -42.09 9.96
N LEU A 160 23.12 -41.05 9.33
CA LEU A 160 23.03 -40.85 7.89
C LEU A 160 23.70 -41.99 7.13
N GLN A 161 24.93 -42.34 7.51
CA GLN A 161 25.67 -43.47 6.93
C GLN A 161 24.93 -44.80 7.19
N ALA A 162 24.38 -44.98 8.39
CA ALA A 162 23.59 -46.17 8.70
C ALA A 162 22.31 -46.26 7.85
N ALA A 163 21.59 -45.16 7.67
CA ALA A 163 20.37 -45.10 6.87
C ALA A 163 20.65 -45.34 5.38
N GLU A 164 21.76 -44.81 4.85
CA GLU A 164 22.21 -45.08 3.48
C GLU A 164 22.53 -46.56 3.28
N ALA A 165 23.27 -47.15 4.21
CA ALA A 165 23.60 -48.57 4.18
C ALA A 165 22.34 -49.46 4.32
N ASP A 166 21.37 -49.08 5.15
CA ASP A 166 20.08 -49.79 5.27
C ASP A 166 19.29 -49.79 3.95
N ILE A 167 19.30 -48.65 3.24
CA ILE A 167 18.67 -48.54 1.91
C ILE A 167 19.38 -49.46 0.91
N SER A 168 20.71 -49.42 0.87
CA SER A 168 21.53 -50.24 -0.05
C SER A 168 21.38 -51.73 0.21
N ALA A 169 21.38 -52.14 1.49
CA ALA A 169 21.17 -53.53 1.91
C ALA A 169 19.71 -53.99 1.74
N SER A 170 18.78 -53.09 1.39
CA SER A 170 17.33 -53.34 1.43
C SER A 170 16.85 -53.84 2.80
N THR A 171 17.56 -53.49 3.88
CA THR A 171 17.21 -53.84 5.25
C THR A 171 16.19 -52.84 5.75
N LYS A 172 14.94 -53.28 5.86
CA LYS A 172 13.79 -52.44 6.22
C LYS A 172 13.70 -52.21 7.73
N GLU A 173 14.84 -51.93 8.37
CA GLU A 173 14.94 -51.93 9.81
C GLU A 173 14.42 -50.66 10.49
N ALA A 174 14.28 -49.56 9.75
CA ALA A 174 13.67 -48.28 10.14
C ALA A 174 14.28 -47.57 11.37
N ALA A 175 15.17 -48.20 12.13
CA ALA A 175 15.72 -47.70 13.38
C ALA A 175 16.66 -46.49 13.17
N ALA A 176 17.58 -46.56 12.19
CA ALA A 176 18.49 -45.47 11.89
C ALA A 176 17.72 -44.20 11.47
N MET A 177 16.75 -44.33 10.56
CA MET A 177 15.91 -43.22 10.11
C MET A 177 15.02 -42.66 11.22
N LEU A 178 14.47 -43.51 12.10
CA LEU A 178 13.70 -43.07 13.27
C LEU A 178 14.55 -42.19 14.19
N ASN A 179 15.75 -42.67 14.57
CA ASN A 179 16.65 -41.93 15.45
C ASN A 179 17.15 -40.64 14.80
N LEU A 180 17.47 -40.69 13.50
CA LEU A 180 17.87 -39.52 12.73
C LEU A 180 16.77 -38.46 12.69
N ALA A 181 15.52 -38.88 12.43
CA ALA A 181 14.37 -37.97 12.43
C ALA A 181 14.18 -37.28 13.78
N MET A 182 14.33 -38.02 14.89
CA MET A 182 14.22 -37.47 16.24
C MET A 182 15.32 -36.44 16.53
N LEU A 183 16.57 -36.70 16.15
CA LEU A 183 17.67 -35.75 16.35
C LEU A 183 17.52 -34.49 15.49
N LEU A 184 17.12 -34.64 14.22
CA LEU A 184 16.87 -33.50 13.33
C LEU A 184 15.73 -32.63 13.85
N TYR A 185 14.67 -33.26 14.38
CA TYR A 185 13.58 -32.54 15.01
C TYR A 185 14.04 -31.73 16.22
N GLN A 186 14.87 -32.32 17.08
CA GLN A 186 15.46 -31.62 18.24
C GLN A 186 16.36 -30.44 17.83
N LYS A 187 17.04 -30.53 16.68
CA LYS A 187 17.84 -29.41 16.12
C LYS A 187 17.00 -28.36 15.39
N GLY A 188 15.69 -28.56 15.26
CA GLY A 188 14.79 -27.65 14.55
C GLY A 188 14.72 -27.87 13.03
N ASP A 189 15.36 -28.90 12.49
CA ASP A 189 15.24 -29.30 11.08
C ASP A 189 13.98 -30.15 10.87
N ILE A 190 12.83 -29.49 11.02
CA ILE A 190 11.50 -30.12 10.97
C ILE A 190 11.25 -30.75 9.58
N LYS A 191 11.76 -30.13 8.52
CA LYS A 191 11.56 -30.60 7.14
C LYS A 191 12.20 -31.97 6.94
N ASN A 192 13.49 -32.10 7.25
CA ASN A 192 14.19 -33.36 7.05
C ASN A 192 13.76 -34.40 8.09
N ALA A 193 13.48 -33.98 9.34
CA ALA A 193 12.89 -34.87 10.33
C ALA A 193 11.60 -35.51 9.83
N TYR A 194 10.70 -34.71 9.23
CA TYR A 194 9.44 -35.21 8.65
C TYR A 194 9.67 -36.16 7.47
N ALA A 195 10.68 -35.91 6.63
CA ALA A 195 11.01 -36.81 5.53
C ALA A 195 11.50 -38.19 6.02
N PHE A 196 12.47 -38.20 6.94
CA PHE A 196 13.02 -39.45 7.48
C PHE A 196 11.99 -40.26 8.27
N ILE A 197 11.14 -39.63 9.08
CA ILE A 197 10.14 -40.36 9.86
C ILE A 197 9.05 -41.00 8.98
N ASN A 198 8.67 -40.36 7.88
CA ASN A 198 7.73 -40.96 6.92
C ASN A 198 8.37 -42.16 6.21
N GLN A 199 9.65 -42.06 5.84
CA GLN A 199 10.36 -43.20 5.26
C GLN A 199 10.47 -44.36 6.26
N ALA A 200 10.82 -44.08 7.52
CA ALA A 200 10.82 -45.09 8.58
C ALA A 200 9.44 -45.76 8.76
N MET A 201 8.34 -44.99 8.61
CA MET A 201 6.98 -45.52 8.71
C MET A 201 6.64 -46.46 7.54
N ASN A 202 7.06 -46.10 6.34
CA ASN A 202 6.89 -46.92 5.15
C ASN A 202 7.66 -48.24 5.30
N ASP A 203 8.91 -48.19 5.75
CA ASP A 203 9.74 -49.39 5.93
C ASP A 203 9.18 -50.31 7.03
N ALA A 204 8.77 -49.74 8.17
CA ALA A 204 8.14 -50.51 9.26
C ALA A 204 6.81 -51.17 8.82
N THR A 205 6.02 -50.47 8.00
CA THR A 205 4.75 -51.00 7.46
C THR A 205 5.01 -52.10 6.43
N TYR A 206 5.98 -51.91 5.54
CA TYR A 206 6.35 -52.89 4.52
C TYR A 206 6.90 -54.19 5.13
N TYR A 207 7.78 -54.09 6.12
CA TYR A 207 8.34 -55.26 6.81
C TYR A 207 7.29 -55.98 7.70
N GLY A 208 6.25 -55.27 8.12
CA GLY A 208 5.21 -55.82 9.00
C GLY A 208 5.59 -55.88 10.48
N SER A 209 6.61 -55.11 10.90
CA SER A 209 7.05 -55.07 12.31
C SER A 209 6.09 -54.23 13.15
N ARG A 210 5.26 -54.90 13.97
CA ARG A 210 4.21 -54.23 14.77
C ARG A 210 4.80 -53.26 15.79
N HIS A 211 5.86 -53.68 16.49
CA HIS A 211 6.46 -52.84 17.53
C HIS A 211 7.11 -51.58 16.93
N ARG A 212 7.84 -51.71 15.81
CA ARG A 212 8.45 -50.57 15.11
C ARG A 212 7.38 -49.62 14.59
N LYS A 213 6.29 -50.13 14.04
CA LYS A 213 5.17 -49.30 13.58
C LYS A 213 4.61 -48.42 14.70
N VAL A 214 4.44 -48.97 15.91
CA VAL A 214 3.99 -48.19 17.08
C VAL A 214 5.02 -47.13 17.48
N GLN A 215 6.30 -47.49 17.57
CA GLN A 215 7.37 -46.55 17.93
C GLN A 215 7.49 -45.39 16.92
N VAL A 216 7.52 -45.72 15.63
CA VAL A 216 7.58 -44.73 14.55
C VAL A 216 6.32 -43.88 14.51
N SER A 217 5.13 -44.44 14.78
CA SER A 217 3.87 -43.67 14.82
C SER A 217 3.89 -42.59 15.90
N ASN A 218 4.43 -42.90 17.08
CA ASN A 218 4.53 -41.93 18.17
C ASN A 218 5.46 -40.77 17.79
N ALA A 219 6.62 -41.06 17.19
CA ALA A 219 7.53 -40.05 16.68
C ALA A 219 6.93 -39.25 15.51
N LEU A 220 6.21 -39.91 14.61
CA LEU A 220 5.53 -39.26 13.48
C LEU A 220 4.50 -38.24 13.96
N MET A 221 3.67 -38.57 14.95
CA MET A 221 2.70 -37.63 15.52
C MET A 221 3.37 -36.37 16.09
N LEU A 222 4.48 -36.54 16.81
CA LEU A 222 5.25 -35.42 17.37
C LEU A 222 5.82 -34.52 16.26
N ILE A 223 6.49 -35.10 15.27
CA ILE A 223 7.16 -34.37 14.18
C ILE A 223 6.13 -33.73 13.24
N ALA A 224 5.03 -34.43 12.93
CA ALA A 224 3.95 -33.91 12.11
C ALA A 224 3.27 -32.70 12.77
N GLY A 225 3.05 -32.74 14.08
CA GLY A 225 2.55 -31.58 14.84
C GLY A 225 3.48 -30.37 14.72
N GLY A 226 4.80 -30.57 14.84
CA GLY A 226 5.79 -29.52 14.59
C GLY A 226 5.76 -28.98 13.15
N LYS A 227 5.53 -29.86 12.16
CA LYS A 227 5.41 -29.45 10.75
C LYS A 227 4.17 -28.59 10.52
N VAL A 228 3.01 -28.97 11.06
CA VAL A 228 1.77 -28.17 10.98
C VAL A 228 2.00 -26.78 11.57
N ASN A 229 2.55 -26.71 12.79
CA ASN A 229 2.83 -25.43 13.45
C ASN A 229 3.79 -24.55 12.62
N SER A 230 4.81 -25.13 11.97
CA SER A 230 5.73 -24.37 11.12
C SER A 230 5.01 -23.74 9.91
N VAL A 231 4.09 -24.48 9.28
CA VAL A 231 3.31 -24.01 8.13
C VAL A 231 2.28 -22.95 8.56
N GLU A 232 1.64 -23.13 9.72
CA GLU A 232 0.73 -22.13 10.28
C GLU A 232 1.46 -20.82 10.60
N GLN A 233 2.68 -20.90 11.12
CA GLN A 233 3.51 -19.73 11.41
C GLN A 233 3.93 -18.98 10.14
N GLU A 234 4.33 -19.70 9.09
CA GLU A 234 4.59 -19.12 7.76
C GLU A 234 3.32 -18.44 7.20
N SER A 235 2.17 -19.11 7.29
CA SER A 235 0.88 -18.59 6.83
C SER A 235 0.47 -17.32 7.59
N ARG A 236 0.67 -17.27 8.92
CA ARG A 236 0.39 -16.09 9.74
C ARG A 236 1.23 -14.90 9.33
N ASN A 237 2.51 -15.10 9.02
CA ASN A 237 3.39 -14.02 8.56
C ASN A 237 2.93 -13.45 7.21
N LEU A 238 2.47 -14.31 6.30
CA LEU A 238 1.88 -13.87 5.02
C LEU A 238 0.61 -13.05 5.23
N ILE A 239 -0.27 -13.46 6.16
CA ILE A 239 -1.48 -12.70 6.48
C ILE A 239 -1.13 -11.30 7.00
N ILE A 240 -0.13 -11.18 7.89
CA ILE A 240 0.34 -9.87 8.39
C ILE A 240 0.83 -8.98 7.23
N PHE A 241 1.60 -9.55 6.30
CA PHE A 241 2.08 -8.81 5.12
C PHE A 241 0.93 -8.31 4.25
N VAL A 242 -0.08 -9.14 3.99
CA VAL A 242 -1.28 -8.77 3.22
C VAL A 242 -2.07 -7.65 3.91
N VAL A 243 -2.22 -7.71 5.24
CA VAL A 243 -2.91 -6.64 6.00
C VAL A 243 -2.15 -5.31 5.87
N LEU A 244 -0.83 -5.32 6.02
CA LEU A 244 -0.01 -4.12 5.88
C LEU A 244 -0.07 -3.54 4.45
N LEU A 245 -0.01 -4.41 3.44
CA LEU A 245 -0.14 -4.00 2.04
C LEU A 245 -1.51 -3.38 1.75
N THR A 246 -2.57 -3.98 2.30
CA THR A 246 -3.94 -3.45 2.14
C THR A 246 -4.06 -2.07 2.78
N LEU A 247 -3.51 -1.89 3.99
CA LEU A 247 -3.48 -0.59 4.67
C LEU A 247 -2.73 0.46 3.83
N LEU A 248 -1.58 0.10 3.25
CA LEU A 248 -0.80 0.98 2.39
C LEU A 248 -1.62 1.43 1.16
N VAL A 249 -2.33 0.51 0.51
CA VAL A 249 -3.20 0.82 -0.64
C VAL A 249 -4.31 1.80 -0.23
N VAL A 250 -4.95 1.60 0.93
CA VAL A 250 -5.98 2.52 1.44
C VAL A 250 -5.41 3.92 1.65
N VAL A 251 -4.21 4.04 2.22
CA VAL A 251 -3.52 5.34 2.41
C VAL A 251 -3.24 6.02 1.08
N VAL A 252 -2.76 5.28 0.08
CA VAL A 252 -2.52 5.81 -1.27
C VAL A 252 -3.82 6.32 -1.90
N VAL A 253 -4.91 5.57 -1.81
CA VAL A 253 -6.23 5.98 -2.32
C VAL A 253 -6.72 7.25 -1.61
N LEU A 254 -6.55 7.35 -0.30
CA LEU A 254 -6.89 8.57 0.46
C LEU A 254 -6.10 9.78 -0.03
N PHE A 255 -4.78 9.65 -0.24
CA PHE A 255 -3.96 10.73 -0.79
C PHE A 255 -4.44 11.15 -2.17
N VAL A 256 -4.73 10.21 -3.07
CA VAL A 256 -5.26 10.51 -4.41
C VAL A 256 -6.57 11.31 -4.33
N ILE A 257 -7.48 10.93 -3.43
CA ILE A 257 -8.75 11.64 -3.22
C ILE A 257 -8.50 13.07 -2.69
N ILE A 258 -7.61 13.22 -1.71
CA ILE A 258 -7.26 14.52 -1.12
C ILE A 258 -6.65 15.44 -2.18
N ILE A 259 -5.65 14.95 -2.92
CA ILE A 259 -4.95 15.72 -3.97
C ILE A 259 -5.94 16.15 -5.07
N SER A 260 -6.81 15.25 -5.52
CA SER A 260 -7.81 15.55 -6.55
C SER A 260 -8.79 16.63 -6.09
N ARG A 261 -9.23 16.60 -4.83
CA ARG A 261 -10.08 17.65 -4.24
C ARG A 261 -9.35 18.98 -4.11
N GLN A 262 -8.09 18.98 -3.68
CA GLN A 262 -7.28 20.19 -3.55
C GLN A 262 -7.04 20.84 -4.92
N LEU A 263 -6.67 20.07 -5.94
CA LEU A 263 -6.51 20.57 -7.31
C LEU A 263 -7.82 21.13 -7.88
N GLY A 264 -8.95 20.51 -7.59
CA GLY A 264 -10.27 21.04 -7.97
C GLY A 264 -10.60 22.38 -7.33
N ARG A 265 -10.23 22.57 -6.05
CA ARG A 265 -10.38 23.87 -5.35
C ARG A 265 -9.44 24.93 -5.93
N LEU A 266 -8.19 24.57 -6.20
CA LEU A 266 -7.19 25.47 -6.77
C LEU A 266 -7.64 26.00 -8.14
N LYS A 267 -8.08 25.10 -9.04
CA LYS A 267 -8.59 25.48 -10.37
C LYS A 267 -9.79 26.45 -10.31
N LYS A 268 -10.67 26.30 -9.32
CA LYS A 268 -11.79 27.24 -9.11
C LYS A 268 -11.29 28.61 -8.66
N ALA A 269 -10.34 28.66 -7.73
CA ALA A 269 -9.74 29.91 -7.27
C ALA A 269 -9.01 30.63 -8.42
N ASP A 270 -8.21 29.92 -9.21
CA ASP A 270 -7.52 30.48 -10.37
C ASP A 270 -8.50 31.08 -11.39
N LYS A 271 -9.61 30.39 -11.65
CA LYS A 271 -10.64 30.89 -12.57
C LYS A 271 -11.26 32.19 -12.07
N ILE A 272 -11.58 32.29 -10.77
CA ILE A 272 -12.11 33.52 -10.16
C ILE A 272 -11.09 34.66 -10.24
N ILE A 273 -9.82 34.38 -9.98
CA ILE A 273 -8.75 35.38 -10.09
C ILE A 273 -8.64 35.91 -11.53
N LEU A 274 -8.66 35.02 -12.53
CA LEU A 274 -8.60 35.39 -13.95
C LEU A 274 -9.81 36.25 -14.36
N GLU A 275 -11.03 35.85 -13.96
CA GLU A 275 -12.24 36.61 -14.26
C GLU A 275 -12.23 37.99 -13.58
N THR A 276 -11.76 38.06 -12.33
CA THR A 276 -11.65 39.31 -11.56
C THR A 276 -10.61 40.25 -12.18
N ASN A 277 -9.43 39.74 -12.55
CA ASN A 277 -8.40 40.54 -13.21
C ASN A 277 -8.88 41.12 -14.53
N ARG A 278 -9.59 40.32 -15.34
CA ARG A 278 -10.15 40.80 -16.60
C ARG A 278 -11.19 41.90 -16.37
N SER A 279 -12.07 41.72 -15.40
CA SER A 279 -13.05 42.76 -15.02
C SER A 279 -12.36 44.04 -14.51
N LEU A 280 -11.23 43.92 -13.82
CA LEU A 280 -10.44 45.05 -13.34
C LEU A 280 -9.82 45.82 -14.51
N GLU A 281 -9.22 45.11 -15.48
CA GLU A 281 -8.67 45.70 -16.70
C GLU A 281 -9.73 46.46 -17.50
N ASP A 282 -10.92 45.87 -17.69
CA ASP A 282 -12.03 46.52 -18.39
C ASP A 282 -12.49 47.79 -17.65
N THR A 283 -12.57 47.74 -16.32
CA THR A 283 -12.95 48.91 -15.50
C THR A 283 -11.91 50.02 -15.58
N ILE A 284 -10.62 49.68 -15.55
CA ILE A 284 -9.52 50.64 -15.71
C ILE A 284 -9.60 51.31 -17.09
N HIS A 285 -9.90 50.55 -18.15
CA HIS A 285 -10.05 51.11 -19.50
C HIS A 285 -11.19 52.13 -19.57
N GLN A 286 -12.37 51.79 -19.04
CA GLN A 286 -13.52 52.70 -18.99
C GLN A 286 -13.23 53.97 -18.18
N LEU A 287 -12.50 53.84 -17.06
CA LEU A 287 -12.12 54.97 -16.22
C LEU A 287 -11.20 55.94 -16.98
N ASN A 288 -10.20 55.40 -17.69
CA ASN A 288 -9.27 56.20 -18.49
C ASN A 288 -9.99 56.92 -19.65
N GLU A 289 -10.94 56.26 -20.31
CA GLU A 289 -11.77 56.90 -21.34
C GLU A 289 -12.59 58.06 -20.77
N ALA A 290 -13.24 57.85 -19.61
CA ALA A 290 -14.00 58.90 -18.94
C ALA A 290 -13.11 60.07 -18.49
N GLU A 291 -11.89 59.80 -18.02
CA GLU A 291 -10.92 60.82 -17.63
C GLU A 291 -10.48 61.66 -18.84
N LYS A 292 -10.19 61.02 -19.98
CA LYS A 292 -9.84 61.71 -21.23
C LYS A 292 -10.95 62.65 -21.73
N ILE A 293 -12.22 62.23 -21.63
CA ILE A 293 -13.37 63.07 -22.00
C ILE A 293 -13.45 64.29 -21.07
N LYS A 294 -13.24 64.11 -19.75
CA LYS A 294 -13.21 65.22 -18.79
C LYS A 294 -12.09 66.21 -19.08
N GLU A 295 -10.88 65.75 -19.40
CA GLU A 295 -9.77 66.63 -19.76
C GLU A 295 -10.07 67.48 -21.00
N GLN A 296 -10.60 66.86 -22.06
CA GLN A 296 -10.99 67.58 -23.29
C GLN A 296 -12.04 68.66 -23.02
N TYR A 297 -13.01 68.36 -22.13
CA TYR A 297 -14.02 69.32 -21.72
C TYR A 297 -13.46 70.51 -20.93
N ILE A 298 -12.59 70.24 -19.96
CA ILE A 298 -11.92 71.30 -19.19
C ILE A 298 -11.16 72.22 -20.14
N GLY A 299 -10.42 71.65 -21.11
CA GLY A 299 -9.74 72.43 -22.15
C GLY A 299 -10.68 73.30 -22.97
N TYR A 300 -11.83 72.76 -23.39
CA TYR A 300 -12.86 73.50 -24.13
C TYR A 300 -13.43 74.68 -23.32
N PHE A 301 -13.72 74.48 -22.03
CA PHE A 301 -14.26 75.54 -21.16
C PHE A 301 -13.26 76.68 -20.93
N PHE A 302 -11.98 76.35 -20.74
CA PHE A 302 -10.92 77.36 -20.66
C PHE A 302 -10.79 78.19 -21.94
N ASN A 303 -10.94 77.56 -23.12
CA ASN A 303 -10.95 78.27 -24.39
C ASN A 303 -12.11 79.28 -24.48
N LEU A 304 -13.33 78.88 -24.12
CA LEU A 304 -14.49 79.78 -24.09
C LEU A 304 -14.27 80.98 -23.16
N ILE A 305 -13.78 80.75 -21.94
CA ILE A 305 -13.49 81.85 -21.00
C ILE A 305 -12.42 82.78 -21.58
N SER A 306 -11.37 82.23 -22.18
CA SER A 306 -10.29 83.03 -22.80
C SER A 306 -10.81 83.93 -23.92
N GLU A 307 -11.69 83.42 -24.77
CA GLU A 307 -12.35 84.20 -25.84
C GLU A 307 -13.19 85.34 -25.26
N TYR A 308 -13.98 85.08 -24.21
CA TYR A 308 -14.78 86.11 -23.52
C TYR A 308 -13.92 87.17 -22.83
N ILE A 309 -12.84 86.76 -22.13
CA ILE A 309 -11.88 87.70 -21.52
C ILE A 309 -11.28 88.61 -22.61
N THR A 310 -10.92 88.04 -23.76
CA THR A 310 -10.38 88.80 -24.90
C THR A 310 -11.41 89.77 -25.49
N LYS A 311 -12.70 89.38 -25.53
CA LYS A 311 -13.80 90.26 -25.94
C LYS A 311 -14.00 91.42 -24.97
N LEU A 312 -13.98 91.14 -23.67
CA LEU A 312 -14.06 92.15 -22.60
C LEU A 312 -12.87 93.11 -22.62
N ASP A 313 -11.65 92.62 -22.83
CA ASP A 313 -10.46 93.47 -22.93
C ASP A 313 -10.54 94.41 -24.15
N ARG A 314 -10.99 93.91 -25.30
CA ARG A 314 -11.24 94.74 -26.50
C ARG A 314 -12.29 95.81 -26.23
N PHE A 315 -13.38 95.45 -25.55
CA PHE A 315 -14.41 96.42 -25.16
C PHE A 315 -13.85 97.48 -24.21
N LYS A 316 -13.16 97.08 -23.14
CA LYS A 316 -12.53 97.98 -22.16
C LYS A 316 -11.55 98.95 -22.82
N LYS A 317 -10.68 98.46 -23.71
CA LYS A 317 -9.73 99.29 -24.47
C LYS A 317 -10.44 100.28 -25.37
N SER A 318 -11.50 99.86 -26.06
CA SER A 318 -12.32 100.73 -26.93
C SER A 318 -12.99 101.85 -26.14
N VAL A 319 -13.62 101.52 -25.00
CA VAL A 319 -14.23 102.51 -24.08
C VAL A 319 -13.17 103.48 -23.55
N SER A 320 -12.05 102.95 -23.03
CA SER A 320 -10.97 103.76 -22.45
C SER A 320 -10.39 104.73 -23.47
N ASN A 321 -10.15 104.29 -24.71
CA ASN A 321 -9.63 105.16 -25.78
C ASN A 321 -10.62 106.28 -26.15
N LYS A 322 -11.92 105.97 -26.23
CA LYS A 322 -12.97 106.96 -26.53
C LYS A 322 -13.18 107.96 -25.39
N LEU A 323 -12.99 107.56 -24.13
CA LEU A 323 -13.00 108.45 -22.96
C LEU A 323 -11.82 109.44 -22.99
N ILE A 324 -10.60 108.95 -23.23
CA ILE A 324 -9.39 109.77 -23.29
C ILE A 324 -9.48 110.81 -24.43
N THR A 325 -10.02 110.40 -25.58
CA THR A 325 -10.19 111.27 -26.75
C THR A 325 -11.44 112.18 -26.68
N LYS A 326 -12.16 112.19 -25.55
CA LYS A 326 -13.38 112.98 -25.31
C LYS A 326 -14.49 112.78 -26.35
N LYS A 327 -14.52 111.61 -27.01
CA LYS A 327 -15.55 111.24 -27.99
C LYS A 327 -16.75 110.60 -27.30
N PHE A 328 -17.46 111.38 -26.49
CA PHE A 328 -18.56 110.87 -25.65
C PHE A 328 -19.71 110.29 -26.48
N ASP A 329 -20.07 110.91 -27.60
CA ASP A 329 -21.11 110.42 -28.52
C ASP A 329 -20.77 109.03 -29.10
N ASP A 330 -19.48 108.75 -29.32
CA ASP A 330 -19.03 107.46 -29.83
C ASP A 330 -19.08 106.35 -28.77
N ILE A 331 -19.01 106.69 -27.48
CA ILE A 331 -19.21 105.72 -26.39
C ILE A 331 -20.68 105.32 -26.34
N GLN A 332 -21.58 106.30 -26.49
CA GLN A 332 -23.01 106.02 -26.54
C GLN A 332 -23.36 105.11 -27.71
N LYS A 333 -22.75 105.33 -28.89
CA LYS A 333 -22.85 104.43 -30.05
C LYS A 333 -22.26 103.04 -29.79
N LEU A 334 -21.10 102.94 -29.12
CA LEU A 334 -20.47 101.66 -28.80
C LEU A 334 -21.36 100.82 -27.87
N VAL A 335 -21.94 101.44 -26.86
CA VAL A 335 -22.86 100.79 -25.92
C VAL A 335 -24.17 100.42 -26.62
N SER A 336 -24.74 101.31 -27.44
CA SER A 336 -25.97 101.01 -28.19
C SER A 336 -25.81 99.91 -29.24
N ASN A 337 -24.59 99.71 -29.75
CA ASN A 337 -24.28 98.66 -30.71
C ASN A 337 -24.08 97.28 -30.06
N ILE A 338 -24.04 97.19 -28.72
CA ILE A 338 -24.08 95.90 -28.04
C ILE A 338 -25.49 95.36 -28.18
N ASN A 339 -25.66 94.39 -29.08
CA ASN A 339 -26.90 93.65 -29.19
C ASN A 339 -26.88 92.47 -28.23
N LEU A 340 -27.52 92.64 -27.06
CA LEU A 340 -27.65 91.58 -26.06
C LEU A 340 -28.30 90.30 -26.59
N LYS A 341 -29.14 90.42 -27.64
CA LYS A 341 -29.75 89.26 -28.27
C LYS A 341 -28.71 88.41 -28.99
N ASP A 342 -27.79 89.04 -29.71
CA ASP A 342 -26.75 88.32 -30.48
C ASP A 342 -25.73 87.66 -29.53
N GLU A 343 -25.34 88.36 -28.45
CA GLU A 343 -24.48 87.80 -27.39
C GLU A 343 -25.11 86.57 -26.73
N ARG A 344 -26.44 86.56 -26.57
CA ARG A 344 -27.19 85.45 -26.00
C ARG A 344 -27.32 84.28 -26.97
N ASP A 345 -27.58 84.57 -28.24
CA ASP A 345 -27.63 83.53 -29.27
C ASP A 345 -26.25 82.86 -29.41
N GLU A 346 -25.16 83.63 -29.27
CA GLU A 346 -23.78 83.13 -29.18
C GLU A 346 -23.55 82.26 -27.92
N LEU A 347 -23.99 82.71 -26.74
CA LEU A 347 -23.92 81.93 -25.50
C LEU A 347 -24.62 80.57 -25.66
N PHE A 348 -25.83 80.56 -26.21
CA PHE A 348 -26.59 79.33 -26.41
C PHE A 348 -25.96 78.42 -27.46
N LEU A 349 -25.42 78.97 -28.55
CA LEU A 349 -24.72 78.16 -29.54
C LEU A 349 -23.45 77.53 -28.96
N ASN A 350 -22.70 78.28 -28.15
CA ASN A 350 -21.51 77.78 -27.46
C ASN A 350 -21.86 76.73 -26.42
N PHE A 351 -22.90 76.95 -25.62
CA PHE A 351 -23.44 75.96 -24.70
C PHE A 351 -23.84 74.68 -25.44
N ASP A 352 -24.58 74.80 -26.55
CA ASP A 352 -25.07 73.65 -27.29
C ASP A 352 -23.90 72.81 -27.84
N LYS A 353 -22.89 73.46 -28.42
CA LYS A 353 -21.68 72.78 -28.92
C LYS A 353 -20.89 72.11 -27.80
N ALA A 354 -20.69 72.81 -26.67
CA ALA A 354 -19.98 72.28 -25.51
C ALA A 354 -20.65 71.01 -25.00
N PHE A 355 -21.97 71.10 -24.82
CA PHE A 355 -22.77 70.06 -24.23
C PHE A 355 -22.89 68.84 -25.14
N LEU A 356 -23.09 69.03 -26.45
CA LEU A 356 -23.15 67.92 -27.40
C LEU A 356 -21.77 67.30 -27.67
N THR A 357 -20.67 68.01 -27.41
CA THR A 357 -19.34 67.39 -27.43
C THR A 357 -19.17 66.41 -26.26
N LEU A 358 -19.73 66.75 -25.09
CA LEU A 358 -19.74 65.87 -23.91
C LEU A 358 -20.75 64.71 -24.02
N PHE A 359 -21.91 64.99 -24.61
CA PHE A 359 -23.01 64.04 -24.74
C PHE A 359 -23.49 63.98 -26.20
N PRO A 360 -22.72 63.35 -27.12
CA PRO A 360 -23.02 63.36 -28.55
C PRO A 360 -24.40 62.82 -28.91
N ASN A 361 -24.87 61.83 -28.16
CA ASN A 361 -26.15 61.17 -28.40
C ASN A 361 -27.32 61.80 -27.63
N PHE A 362 -27.11 62.93 -26.93
CA PHE A 362 -28.15 63.49 -26.05
C PHE A 362 -29.46 63.77 -26.78
N VAL A 363 -29.41 64.33 -28.00
CA VAL A 363 -30.62 64.66 -28.77
C VAL A 363 -31.40 63.40 -29.15
N GLU A 364 -30.70 62.33 -29.52
CA GLU A 364 -31.30 61.03 -29.85
C GLU A 364 -31.90 60.38 -28.60
N THR A 365 -31.13 60.32 -27.50
CA THR A 365 -31.60 59.79 -26.22
C THR A 365 -32.82 60.57 -25.72
N TYR A 366 -32.76 61.91 -25.75
CA TYR A 366 -33.86 62.78 -25.37
C TYR A 366 -35.11 62.50 -26.20
N ASN A 367 -34.99 62.41 -27.53
CA ASN A 367 -36.13 62.13 -28.40
C ASN A 367 -36.68 60.71 -28.21
N SER A 368 -35.87 59.73 -27.82
CA SER A 368 -36.35 58.36 -27.56
C SER A 368 -37.34 58.24 -26.40
N PHE A 369 -37.43 59.26 -25.55
CA PHE A 369 -38.40 59.33 -24.45
C PHE A 369 -39.81 59.74 -24.88
N PHE A 370 -40.00 60.10 -26.15
CA PHE A 370 -41.26 60.59 -26.67
C PHE A 370 -41.77 59.72 -27.83
N GLU A 371 -43.09 59.58 -27.92
CA GLU A 371 -43.75 59.02 -29.11
C GLU A 371 -43.37 59.83 -30.37
N PRO A 372 -43.35 59.22 -31.58
CA PRO A 372 -42.92 59.89 -32.82
C PRO A 372 -43.60 61.24 -33.11
N GLU A 373 -44.84 61.40 -32.65
CA GLU A 373 -45.64 62.62 -32.79
C GLU A 373 -45.18 63.77 -31.86
N HIS A 374 -44.54 63.42 -30.75
CA HIS A 374 -44.07 64.34 -29.71
C HIS A 374 -42.56 64.59 -29.72
N GLN A 375 -41.81 63.91 -30.60
CA GLN A 375 -40.38 64.13 -30.79
C GLN A 375 -40.08 65.54 -31.30
N VAL A 376 -38.99 66.11 -30.79
CA VAL A 376 -38.57 67.48 -31.15
C VAL A 376 -37.90 67.46 -32.53
N LYS A 377 -38.49 68.22 -33.46
CA LYS A 377 -37.90 68.49 -34.79
C LYS A 377 -37.17 69.83 -34.77
N LEU A 378 -35.84 69.77 -34.88
CA LEU A 378 -34.97 70.96 -34.91
C LEU A 378 -35.04 71.65 -36.27
N ARG A 379 -34.87 72.98 -36.28
CA ARG A 379 -34.80 73.77 -37.52
C ARG A 379 -33.43 73.60 -38.19
N PRO A 380 -33.29 73.85 -39.51
CA PRO A 380 -31.99 73.82 -40.18
C PRO A 380 -30.96 74.70 -39.46
N GLY A 381 -29.83 74.11 -39.05
CA GLY A 381 -28.75 74.79 -38.33
C GLY A 381 -28.95 74.94 -36.82
N GLN A 382 -30.06 74.49 -36.24
CA GLN A 382 -30.30 74.51 -34.80
C GLN A 382 -29.76 73.24 -34.13
N LEU A 383 -28.90 73.40 -33.11
CA LEU A 383 -28.29 72.26 -32.38
C LEU A 383 -29.21 71.75 -31.26
N MET A 384 -29.77 72.66 -30.46
CA MET A 384 -30.80 72.34 -29.47
C MET A 384 -31.88 73.43 -29.41
N ASN A 385 -33.07 73.06 -28.94
CA ASN A 385 -34.11 74.03 -28.59
C ASN A 385 -34.08 74.34 -27.08
N THR A 386 -34.90 75.31 -26.65
CA THR A 386 -34.96 75.72 -25.24
C THR A 386 -35.33 74.56 -24.31
N ASP A 387 -36.25 73.69 -24.72
CA ASP A 387 -36.65 72.54 -23.91
C ASP A 387 -35.47 71.60 -23.67
N MET A 388 -34.73 71.24 -24.73
CA MET A 388 -33.51 70.44 -24.63
C MET A 388 -32.45 71.11 -23.76
N ARG A 389 -32.24 72.43 -23.85
CA ARG A 389 -31.27 73.16 -23.02
C ARG A 389 -31.60 73.10 -21.53
N ILE A 390 -32.89 73.15 -21.16
CA ILE A 390 -33.32 72.99 -19.76
C ILE A 390 -32.86 71.63 -19.22
N PHE A 391 -33.07 70.57 -19.98
CA PHE A 391 -32.68 69.22 -19.56
C PHE A 391 -31.18 68.94 -19.72
N ALA A 392 -30.51 69.61 -20.64
CA ALA A 392 -29.05 69.61 -20.75
C ALA A 392 -28.40 70.23 -19.50
N LEU A 393 -28.94 71.35 -19.00
CA LEU A 393 -28.50 71.97 -17.75
C LEU A 393 -28.72 71.04 -16.54
N ILE A 394 -29.86 70.35 -16.49
CA ILE A 394 -30.11 69.32 -15.47
C ILE A 394 -29.09 68.18 -15.55
N ARG A 395 -28.77 67.71 -16.76
CA ARG A 395 -27.76 66.66 -16.99
C ARG A 395 -26.36 67.10 -16.53
N LEU A 396 -26.06 68.39 -16.61
CA LEU A 396 -24.83 68.98 -16.06
C LEU A 396 -24.88 69.23 -14.53
N GLY A 397 -25.96 68.83 -13.85
CA GLY A 397 -26.12 69.00 -12.40
C GLY A 397 -26.72 70.34 -11.97
N ILE A 398 -27.13 71.19 -12.92
CA ILE A 398 -27.84 72.46 -12.63
C ILE A 398 -29.33 72.14 -12.58
N THR A 399 -29.80 71.73 -11.40
CA THR A 399 -31.19 71.27 -11.19
C THR A 399 -32.12 72.38 -10.70
N GLU A 400 -31.59 73.37 -10.00
CA GLU A 400 -32.30 74.50 -9.42
C GLU A 400 -32.97 75.37 -10.50
N ASN A 401 -34.29 75.54 -10.42
CA ASN A 401 -35.05 76.34 -11.37
C ASN A 401 -34.59 77.81 -11.39
N GLU A 402 -34.13 78.37 -10.26
CA GLU A 402 -33.52 79.70 -10.16
C GLU A 402 -32.34 79.85 -11.12
N LYS A 403 -31.36 78.93 -11.04
CA LYS A 403 -30.16 78.96 -11.87
C LYS A 403 -30.47 78.75 -13.34
N ILE A 404 -31.33 77.80 -13.67
CA ILE A 404 -31.77 77.57 -15.06
C ILE A 404 -32.49 78.80 -15.61
N SER A 405 -33.35 79.43 -14.81
CA SER A 405 -34.10 80.63 -15.20
C SER A 405 -33.18 81.82 -15.46
N SER A 406 -32.12 81.97 -14.66
CA SER A 406 -31.08 82.99 -14.84
C SER A 406 -30.26 82.75 -16.10
N ILE A 407 -29.80 81.51 -16.33
CA ILE A 407 -28.95 81.15 -17.50
C ILE A 407 -29.72 81.27 -18.81
N LEU A 408 -31.00 80.88 -18.83
CA LEU A 408 -31.83 80.91 -20.03
C LEU A 408 -32.65 82.20 -20.18
N GLU A 409 -32.56 83.14 -19.21
CA GLU A 409 -33.31 84.39 -19.13
C GLU A 409 -34.83 84.23 -19.23
N TYR A 410 -35.37 83.19 -18.60
CA TYR A 410 -36.81 82.98 -18.48
C TYR A 410 -37.29 83.23 -17.05
N SER A 411 -38.58 83.46 -16.85
CA SER A 411 -39.13 83.45 -15.50
C SER A 411 -39.07 82.05 -14.91
N MET A 412 -38.95 81.93 -13.58
CA MET A 412 -39.01 80.63 -12.90
C MET A 412 -40.28 79.85 -13.24
N ASN A 413 -41.41 80.55 -13.36
CA ASN A 413 -42.69 79.98 -13.76
C ASN A 413 -42.63 79.40 -15.18
N THR A 414 -41.93 80.07 -16.11
CA THR A 414 -41.73 79.58 -17.47
C THR A 414 -40.89 78.31 -17.49
N ILE A 415 -39.80 78.25 -16.72
CA ILE A 415 -38.98 77.03 -16.60
C ILE A 415 -39.77 75.88 -15.99
N TYR A 416 -40.53 76.15 -14.92
CA TYR A 416 -41.42 75.16 -14.30
C TYR A 416 -42.43 74.60 -15.30
N ASN A 417 -43.09 75.48 -16.05
CA ASN A 417 -44.08 75.09 -17.07
C ASN A 417 -43.45 74.31 -18.22
N TYR A 418 -42.25 74.68 -18.70
CA TYR A 418 -41.54 73.91 -19.71
C TYR A 418 -41.17 72.51 -19.21
N LYS A 419 -40.63 72.38 -17.98
CA LYS A 419 -40.33 71.07 -17.38
C LYS A 419 -41.59 70.21 -17.27
N ALA A 420 -42.67 70.74 -16.68
CA ALA A 420 -43.92 70.01 -16.50
C ALA A 420 -44.54 69.58 -17.84
N ARG A 421 -44.54 70.48 -18.83
CA ARG A 421 -45.05 70.19 -20.18
C ARG A 421 -44.28 69.05 -20.84
N ILE A 422 -42.96 69.07 -20.75
CA ILE A 422 -42.13 68.04 -21.38
C ILE A 422 -42.28 66.71 -20.66
N LYS A 423 -42.24 66.69 -19.33
CA LYS A 423 -42.46 65.46 -18.55
C LYS A 423 -43.80 64.79 -18.88
N ASN A 424 -44.88 65.57 -18.93
CA ASN A 424 -46.22 65.06 -19.26
C ASN A 424 -46.37 64.52 -20.70
N LYS A 425 -45.46 64.88 -21.62
CA LYS A 425 -45.44 64.35 -23.00
C LYS A 425 -44.55 63.12 -23.16
N SER A 426 -43.74 62.82 -22.14
CA SER A 426 -42.84 61.68 -22.14
C SER A 426 -43.59 60.38 -21.93
N MET A 427 -43.04 59.29 -22.47
CA MET A 427 -43.46 57.92 -22.16
C MET A 427 -42.94 57.46 -20.79
N ILE A 428 -41.99 58.20 -20.19
CA ILE A 428 -41.39 57.91 -18.88
C ILE A 428 -42.20 58.59 -17.79
N ALA A 429 -42.41 57.90 -16.66
CA ALA A 429 -43.05 58.46 -15.49
C ALA A 429 -42.36 59.76 -15.03
N ASN A 430 -43.14 60.75 -14.61
CA ASN A 430 -42.66 62.10 -14.29
C ASN A 430 -41.55 62.12 -13.21
N GLU A 431 -41.62 61.20 -12.25
CA GLU A 431 -40.67 61.01 -11.16
C GLU A 431 -39.34 60.40 -11.62
N GLU A 432 -39.34 59.67 -12.73
CA GLU A 432 -38.17 58.99 -13.29
C GLU A 432 -37.54 59.74 -14.46
N PHE A 433 -38.26 60.69 -15.06
CA PHE A 433 -37.79 61.44 -16.22
C PHE A 433 -36.43 62.13 -16.01
N GLU A 434 -36.23 62.79 -14.87
CA GLU A 434 -34.95 63.45 -14.58
C GLU A 434 -33.81 62.44 -14.35
N LYS A 435 -34.10 61.25 -13.80
CA LYS A 435 -33.11 60.18 -13.68
C LYS A 435 -32.73 59.62 -15.05
N ALA A 436 -33.69 59.47 -15.95
CA ALA A 436 -33.45 59.04 -17.33
C ALA A 436 -32.65 60.07 -18.14
N ILE A 437 -32.77 61.36 -17.83
CA ILE A 437 -31.95 62.43 -18.44
C ILE A 437 -30.50 62.42 -17.93
N LEU A 438 -30.29 61.97 -16.68
CA LEU A 438 -28.97 61.88 -16.04
C LEU A 438 -28.17 60.64 -16.48
N SER A 439 -28.85 59.57 -16.92
CA SER A 439 -28.24 58.46 -17.67
C SER A 439 -27.91 58.88 -19.10
#